data_AF-A0A6N9QJE5-F1
#
_entry.id   AF-A0A6N9QJE5-F1
#
_cell.length_a   1.000
_cell.length_b   1.000
_cell.length_c   1.000
_cell.angle_alpha   90.00
_cell.angle_beta   90.00
_cell.angle_gamma   90.00
#
_symmetry.space_group_name_H-M   'P 1'
#
loop_
_entity.id
_entity.type
_entity.pdbx_description
1 polymer ?
#
loop_
_entity_poly.entity_id
_entity_poly.type
_entity_poly.pdbx_seq_one_letter_code
_entity_poly.pdbx_strand_id
1 'polypeptide(L)'
;MKRLEVVMGKGESRVRDYVPKSCGLPDALANQVIWLVKDYDRMKTEYDNAIWDSPDPPDGQPRGKGNGDPTSKEAMKRAELFRKLQAVEQARLAIPEVYRDGVWNSVLYKTPYPRDANRKTYWSHKSVFLRKVAENMNWV
;
A
#
# COMPACT_ATOMS: atom_id res chain seq x y z
N MET A 1 21.15 -18.30 -38.64
CA MET A 1 19.91 -18.79 -38.01
C MET A 1 20.03 -18.70 -36.50
N LYS A 2 19.40 -17.71 -35.86
CA LYS A 2 19.37 -17.56 -34.40
C LYS A 2 18.00 -18.06 -33.92
N ARG A 3 17.99 -19.13 -33.13
CA ARG A 3 16.76 -19.74 -32.58
C ARG A 3 16.17 -18.78 -31.54
N LEU A 4 15.02 -18.19 -31.88
CA LEU A 4 14.12 -17.53 -30.94
C LEU A 4 13.51 -18.62 -30.06
N GLU A 5 13.83 -18.64 -28.76
CA GLU A 5 13.05 -19.43 -27.80
C GLU A 5 11.99 -18.54 -27.15
N VAL A 6 10.76 -18.99 -27.37
CA VAL A 6 9.49 -18.40 -27.01
C VAL A 6 9.23 -18.61 -25.52
N VAL A 7 8.83 -17.51 -24.88
CA VAL A 7 8.09 -17.35 -23.62
C VAL A 7 7.16 -18.52 -23.32
N MET A 8 7.08 -19.00 -22.06
CA MET A 8 5.81 -19.28 -21.36
C MET A 8 6.04 -19.59 -19.87
N GLY A 9 5.20 -18.96 -19.04
CA GLY A 9 5.33 -18.81 -17.59
C GLY A 9 5.38 -20.09 -16.78
N LYS A 10 6.34 -20.14 -15.84
CA LYS A 10 6.35 -21.09 -14.73
C LYS A 10 5.72 -20.42 -13.51
N GLY A 11 4.47 -20.79 -13.25
CA GLY A 11 3.89 -20.92 -11.91
C GLY A 11 3.72 -19.63 -11.12
N GLU A 12 2.57 -18.97 -11.28
CA GLU A 12 1.98 -18.23 -10.15
C GLU A 12 1.70 -19.23 -9.03
N SER A 13 2.66 -19.38 -8.11
CA SER A 13 2.36 -19.93 -6.79
C SER A 13 1.26 -19.04 -6.22
N ARG A 14 0.04 -19.58 -6.07
CA ARG A 14 -1.05 -18.95 -5.29
C ARG A 14 -0.65 -18.94 -3.83
N VAL A 15 0.35 -18.13 -3.47
CA VAL A 15 0.68 -17.82 -2.10
C VAL A 15 -0.50 -17.00 -1.59
N ARG A 16 -1.42 -17.67 -0.88
CA ARG A 16 -2.46 -16.97 -0.12
C ARG A 16 -1.75 -15.94 0.75
N ASP A 17 -2.32 -14.74 0.78
CA ASP A 17 -1.84 -13.67 1.64
C ASP A 17 -2.04 -14.07 3.08
N TYR A 18 -1.05 -14.76 3.63
CA TYR A 18 -1.12 -15.26 4.99
C TYR A 18 -0.96 -14.10 5.95
N VAL A 19 -2.05 -13.79 6.66
CA VAL A 19 -2.03 -12.95 7.85
C VAL A 19 -1.37 -13.75 8.97
N PRO A 20 -0.25 -13.27 9.54
CA PRO A 20 0.30 -13.90 10.72
C PRO A 20 -0.70 -13.82 11.87
N LYS A 21 -1.07 -14.96 12.47
CA LYS A 21 -1.91 -15.00 13.68
C LYS A 21 -1.34 -14.16 14.84
N SER A 22 -0.02 -13.94 14.82
CA SER A 22 0.73 -13.14 15.80
C SER A 22 0.54 -11.63 15.70
N CYS A 23 -0.14 -11.09 14.67
CA CYS A 23 -0.35 -9.64 14.58
C CYS A 23 -1.36 -9.10 15.59
N GLY A 24 -2.17 -9.98 16.23
CA GLY A 24 -3.12 -9.59 17.27
C GLY A 24 -4.34 -8.81 16.77
N LEU A 25 -4.51 -8.69 15.45
CA LEU A 25 -5.66 -8.04 14.82
C LEU A 25 -6.74 -9.08 14.49
N PRO A 26 -8.04 -8.74 14.57
CA PRO A 26 -9.10 -9.55 13.98
C PRO A 26 -8.86 -9.80 12.49
N ASP A 27 -9.21 -10.98 11.98
CA ASP A 27 -8.90 -11.39 10.60
C ASP A 27 -9.40 -10.39 9.54
N ALA A 28 -10.60 -9.84 9.72
CA ALA A 28 -11.16 -8.84 8.81
C ALA A 28 -10.30 -7.56 8.77
N LEU A 29 -9.88 -7.07 9.94
CA LEU A 29 -9.04 -5.89 10.07
C LEU A 29 -7.64 -6.13 9.50
N ALA A 30 -7.06 -7.29 9.79
CA ALA A 30 -5.75 -7.65 9.24
C ALA A 30 -5.76 -7.70 7.71
N ASN A 31 -6.82 -8.23 7.11
CA ASN A 31 -7.00 -8.21 5.66
C ASN A 31 -7.13 -6.78 5.14
N GLN A 32 -7.93 -5.92 5.79
CA GLN A 32 -8.06 -4.51 5.41
C GLN A 32 -6.70 -3.78 5.43
N VAL A 33 -5.86 -4.04 6.44
CA VAL A 33 -4.50 -3.49 6.51
C VAL A 33 -3.63 -4.02 5.37
N ILE A 34 -3.68 -5.32 5.07
CA ILE A 34 -2.90 -5.90 3.96
C ILE A 34 -3.30 -5.25 2.64
N TRP A 35 -4.60 -5.06 2.39
CA TRP A 35 -5.09 -4.39 1.19
C TRP A 35 -4.64 -2.93 1.14
N LEU A 36 -4.68 -2.22 2.26
CA LEU A 36 -4.16 -0.85 2.35
C LEU A 36 -2.68 -0.78 1.97
N VAL A 37 -1.84 -1.68 2.52
CA VAL A 37 -0.41 -1.71 2.20
C VAL A 37 -0.20 -2.07 0.73
N LYS A 38 -0.91 -3.08 0.21
CA LYS A 38 -0.79 -3.50 -1.20
C LYS A 38 -1.13 -2.40 -2.19
N ASP A 39 -2.03 -1.51 -1.80
CA ASP A 39 -2.47 -0.39 -2.62
C ASP A 39 -1.52 0.82 -2.56
N TYR A 40 -0.40 0.70 -1.82
CA TYR A 40 0.55 1.79 -1.59
C TYR A 40 1.03 2.44 -2.89
N ASP A 41 1.49 1.67 -3.88
CA ASP A 41 2.03 2.23 -5.12
C ASP A 41 0.96 3.02 -5.89
N ARG A 42 -0.28 2.49 -5.95
CA ARG A 42 -1.43 3.16 -6.58
C ARG A 42 -1.78 4.45 -5.85
N MET A 43 -1.87 4.41 -4.51
CA MET A 43 -2.17 5.60 -3.68
C MET A 43 -1.09 6.67 -3.81
N LYS A 44 0.19 6.28 -3.91
CA LYS A 44 1.31 7.19 -4.06
C LYS A 44 1.27 7.89 -5.42
N THR A 45 1.07 7.14 -6.51
CA THR A 45 0.88 7.72 -7.84
C THR A 45 -0.33 8.66 -7.87
N GLU A 46 -1.43 8.28 -7.25
CA GLU A 46 -2.62 9.13 -7.16
C GLU A 46 -2.36 10.43 -6.38
N TYR A 47 -1.64 10.34 -5.27
CA TYR A 47 -1.24 11.51 -4.47
C TYR A 47 -0.28 12.43 -5.25
N ASP A 48 0.71 11.86 -5.91
CA ASP A 48 1.71 12.61 -6.69
C ASP A 48 1.04 13.31 -7.89
N ASN A 49 0.16 12.62 -8.62
CA ASN A 49 -0.58 13.21 -9.74
C ASN A 49 -1.47 14.36 -9.29
N ALA A 50 -2.09 14.24 -8.12
CA ALA A 50 -2.92 15.30 -7.57
C ALA A 50 -2.09 16.59 -7.37
N ILE A 51 -0.82 16.51 -6.96
CA ILE A 51 0.03 17.71 -6.81
C ILE A 51 0.18 18.48 -8.13
N TRP A 52 0.22 17.78 -9.27
CA TRP A 52 0.48 18.36 -10.59
C TRP A 52 -0.76 18.74 -11.38
N ASP A 53 -1.91 18.14 -11.08
CA ASP A 53 -3.19 18.55 -11.68
C ASP A 53 -3.61 19.94 -11.15
N SER A 54 -3.30 20.97 -11.94
CA SER A 54 -3.95 22.27 -11.83
C SER A 54 -5.32 22.18 -12.53
N PRO A 55 -6.41 22.69 -11.92
CA PRO A 55 -7.69 22.73 -12.60
C PRO A 55 -7.57 23.55 -13.88
N ASP A 56 -8.10 23.02 -14.99
CA ASP A 56 -8.18 23.77 -16.25
C ASP A 56 -8.86 25.12 -16.02
N PRO A 57 -8.43 26.20 -16.72
CA PRO A 57 -9.09 27.49 -16.65
C PRO A 57 -10.60 27.32 -16.89
N PRO A 58 -11.48 28.00 -16.12
CA PRO A 58 -12.91 27.88 -16.31
C PRO A 58 -13.27 28.33 -17.73
N ASP A 59 -13.57 27.38 -18.62
CA ASP A 59 -14.10 27.67 -19.95
C ASP A 59 -15.43 28.37 -19.73
N GLY A 60 -15.52 29.63 -20.20
CA GLY A 60 -16.33 30.72 -19.63
C GLY A 60 -17.86 30.60 -19.73
N GLN A 61 -18.45 29.44 -19.42
CA GLN A 61 -19.87 29.17 -19.55
C GLN A 61 -20.47 28.71 -18.21
N PRO A 62 -21.32 29.52 -17.54
CA PRO A 62 -21.92 29.12 -16.27
C PRO A 62 -23.07 28.16 -16.53
N ARG A 63 -22.85 26.86 -16.33
CA ARG A 63 -23.93 25.86 -16.27
C ARG A 63 -24.42 25.77 -14.82
N GLY A 64 -25.63 26.26 -14.59
CA GLY A 64 -26.25 26.32 -13.27
C GLY A 64 -26.59 24.96 -12.65
N LYS A 65 -26.70 25.02 -11.32
CA LYS A 65 -27.25 24.07 -10.33
C LYS A 65 -26.36 22.91 -9.87
N GLY A 66 -25.61 23.24 -8.81
CA GLY A 66 -25.04 22.30 -7.86
C GLY A 66 -23.69 22.82 -7.38
N ASN A 67 -23.66 23.67 -6.34
CA ASN A 67 -22.44 24.13 -5.69
C ASN A 67 -21.78 22.97 -4.92
N GLY A 68 -21.35 21.92 -5.62
CA GLY A 68 -20.35 21.00 -5.07
C GLY A 68 -19.03 21.71 -5.20
N ASP A 69 -18.38 22.05 -4.09
CA ASP A 69 -17.04 22.62 -4.08
C ASP A 69 -16.04 21.52 -4.51
N PRO A 70 -15.59 21.51 -5.80
CA PRO A 70 -14.70 20.46 -6.27
C PRO A 70 -13.34 20.55 -5.59
N THR A 71 -12.91 21.77 -5.21
CA THR A 71 -11.66 22.04 -4.51
C THR A 71 -11.67 21.43 -3.11
N SER A 72 -12.78 21.57 -2.37
CA SER A 72 -12.92 20.95 -1.05
C SER A 72 -12.89 19.42 -1.13
N LYS A 73 -13.58 18.82 -2.11
CA LYS A 73 -13.58 17.35 -2.29
C LYS A 73 -12.20 16.81 -2.63
N GLU A 74 -11.49 17.50 -3.51
CA GLU A 74 -10.14 17.14 -3.91
C GLU A 74 -9.14 17.28 -2.74
N ALA A 75 -9.25 18.35 -1.96
CA ALA A 75 -8.45 18.53 -0.74
C ALA A 75 -8.69 17.42 0.29
N MET A 76 -9.96 17.03 0.51
CA MET A 76 -10.30 15.91 1.40
C MET A 76 -9.70 14.59 0.92
N LYS A 77 -9.80 14.32 -0.39
CA LYS A 77 -9.22 13.12 -1.01
C LYS A 77 -7.70 13.05 -0.83
N ARG A 78 -7.00 14.17 -1.06
CA ARG A 78 -5.56 14.27 -0.85
C ARG A 78 -5.17 14.06 0.61
N ALA A 79 -5.90 14.67 1.53
CA ALA A 79 -5.65 14.50 2.96
C ALA A 79 -5.83 13.04 3.40
N GLU A 80 -6.82 12.33 2.86
CA GLU A 80 -7.03 10.91 3.13
C GLU A 80 -5.89 10.04 2.56
N LEU A 81 -5.49 10.28 1.31
CA LEU A 81 -4.35 9.58 0.69
C LEU A 81 -3.05 9.82 1.48
N PHE A 82 -2.78 11.07 1.85
CA PHE A 82 -1.62 11.43 2.66
C PHE A 82 -1.62 10.68 3.99
N ARG A 83 -2.75 10.67 4.71
CA ARG A 83 -2.88 9.94 5.99
C ARG A 83 -2.58 8.45 5.82
N LYS A 84 -3.14 7.82 4.78
CA LYS A 84 -2.91 6.39 4.48
C LYS A 84 -1.44 6.10 4.17
N LEU A 85 -0.83 6.89 3.29
CA LEU A 85 0.58 6.74 2.92
C LEU A 85 1.49 6.95 4.13
N GLN A 86 1.25 8.00 4.91
CA GLN A 86 2.02 8.30 6.11
C GLN A 86 1.91 7.16 7.14
N ALA A 87 0.72 6.60 7.34
CA ALA A 87 0.53 5.48 8.26
C ALA A 87 1.38 4.26 7.87
N VAL A 88 1.45 3.95 6.57
CA VAL A 88 2.26 2.85 6.02
C VAL A 88 3.76 3.12 6.15
N GLU A 89 4.21 4.33 5.78
CA GLU A 89 5.63 4.71 5.86
C GLU A 89 6.16 4.74 7.30
N GLN A 90 5.40 5.32 8.22
CA GLN A 90 5.78 5.36 9.63
C GLN A 90 5.83 3.96 10.25
N ALA A 91 4.94 3.05 9.84
CA ALA A 91 4.98 1.67 10.30
C ALA A 91 6.25 0.92 9.84
N ARG A 92 6.81 1.28 8.67
CA ARG A 92 8.05 0.69 8.16
C ARG A 92 9.25 0.98 9.07
N LEU A 93 9.25 2.14 9.75
CA LEU A 93 10.33 2.53 10.67
C LEU A 93 10.40 1.65 11.91
N ALA A 94 9.31 0.99 12.30
CA ALA A 94 9.27 0.03 13.42
C ALA A 94 10.03 -1.29 13.12
N ILE A 95 10.37 -1.54 11.85
CA ILE A 95 11.13 -2.72 11.43
C ILE A 95 12.62 -2.35 11.40
N PRO A 96 13.53 -3.21 11.91
CA PRO A 96 14.97 -3.03 11.74
C PRO A 96 15.34 -2.92 10.25
N GLU A 97 16.28 -2.03 9.94
CA GLU A 97 16.61 -1.66 8.56
C GLU A 97 16.89 -2.87 7.65
N VAL A 98 17.67 -3.84 8.14
CA VAL A 98 18.04 -5.07 7.43
C VAL A 98 16.82 -5.88 6.94
N TYR A 99 15.69 -5.81 7.66
CA TYR A 99 14.50 -6.60 7.34
C TYR A 99 13.40 -5.82 6.64
N ARG A 100 13.51 -4.48 6.55
CA ARG A 100 12.45 -3.60 6.01
C ARG A 100 12.04 -4.04 4.62
N ASP A 101 12.99 -4.20 3.72
CA ASP A 101 12.70 -4.49 2.31
C ASP A 101 12.14 -5.90 2.13
N GLY A 102 12.65 -6.88 2.88
CA GLY A 102 12.11 -8.24 2.86
C GLY A 102 10.66 -8.31 3.35
N VAL A 103 10.33 -7.57 4.43
CA VAL A 103 8.93 -7.47 4.90
C VAL A 103 8.08 -6.72 3.89
N TRP A 104 8.55 -5.55 3.43
CA TRP A 104 7.86 -4.68 2.48
C TRP A 104 7.46 -5.44 1.21
N ASN A 105 8.44 -6.03 0.53
CA ASN A 105 8.23 -6.74 -0.73
C ASN A 105 7.32 -7.96 -0.55
N SER A 106 7.38 -8.62 0.61
CA SER A 106 6.49 -9.74 0.92
C SER A 106 5.02 -9.32 1.07
N VAL A 107 4.74 -8.12 1.60
CA VAL A 107 3.36 -7.64 1.72
C VAL A 107 2.86 -7.04 0.42
N LEU A 108 3.67 -6.17 -0.20
CA LEU A 108 3.31 -5.39 -1.38
C LEU A 108 3.27 -6.25 -2.65
N TYR A 109 4.34 -7.00 -2.91
CA TYR A 109 4.55 -7.74 -4.16
C TYR A 109 4.39 -9.26 -4.02
N LYS A 110 4.04 -9.74 -2.82
CA LYS A 110 3.96 -11.18 -2.49
C LYS A 110 5.25 -11.94 -2.77
N THR A 111 6.40 -11.29 -2.69
CA THR A 111 7.68 -11.95 -2.93
C THR A 111 8.04 -12.86 -1.75
N PRO A 112 8.77 -13.96 -1.99
CA PRO A 112 9.40 -14.73 -0.93
C PRO A 112 10.34 -13.86 -0.08
N TYR A 113 10.48 -14.18 1.21
CA TYR A 113 11.47 -13.52 2.05
C TYR A 113 12.90 -13.86 1.57
N PRO A 114 13.85 -12.93 1.76
CA PRO A 114 15.27 -13.23 1.56
C PRO A 114 15.75 -14.40 2.45
N ARG A 115 16.84 -15.05 2.03
CA ARG A 115 17.42 -16.23 2.71
C ARG A 115 18.51 -15.87 3.73
N ASP A 116 18.64 -14.59 4.07
CA ASP A 116 19.62 -14.03 5.00
C ASP A 116 19.25 -14.25 6.47
N ALA A 117 17.97 -14.49 6.77
CA ALA A 117 17.49 -14.76 8.11
C ALA A 117 16.41 -15.86 8.10
N ASN A 118 16.11 -16.37 9.29
CA ASN A 118 15.04 -17.34 9.45
C ASN A 118 13.69 -16.72 9.05
N ARG A 119 12.86 -17.47 8.33
CA ARG A 119 11.48 -17.10 7.97
C ARG A 119 10.67 -16.59 9.16
N LYS A 120 10.88 -17.15 10.36
CA LYS A 120 10.19 -16.73 11.60
C LYS A 120 10.51 -15.28 11.97
N THR A 121 11.73 -14.82 11.73
CA THR A 121 12.16 -13.42 11.97
C THR A 121 11.34 -12.47 11.11
N TYR A 122 11.27 -12.74 9.81
CA TYR A 122 10.43 -11.97 8.88
C TYR A 122 8.95 -12.01 9.24
N TRP A 123 8.43 -13.17 9.67
CA TRP A 123 7.04 -13.30 10.13
C TRP A 123 6.74 -12.42 11.34
N SER A 124 7.66 -12.37 12.31
CA SER A 124 7.53 -11.51 13.48
C SER A 124 7.47 -10.05 13.07
N HIS A 125 8.43 -9.59 12.25
CA HIS A 125 8.46 -8.21 11.79
C HIS A 125 7.28 -7.83 10.89
N LYS A 126 6.79 -8.73 10.04
CA LYS A 126 5.54 -8.54 9.29
C LYS A 126 4.35 -8.35 10.22
N SER A 127 4.29 -9.10 11.32
CA SER A 127 3.22 -8.96 12.31
C SER A 127 3.23 -7.58 12.97
N VAL A 128 4.42 -7.13 13.40
CA VAL A 128 4.62 -5.80 13.99
C VAL A 128 4.25 -4.70 13.00
N PHE A 129 4.69 -4.83 11.75
CA PHE A 129 4.39 -3.88 10.68
C PHE A 129 2.89 -3.71 10.46
N LEU A 130 2.15 -4.81 10.23
CA LEU A 130 0.71 -4.75 10.00
C LEU A 130 -0.04 -4.15 11.20
N ARG A 131 0.35 -4.52 12.42
CA ARG A 131 -0.24 -3.93 13.63
C ARG A 131 0.04 -2.43 13.72
N LYS A 132 1.26 -1.99 13.44
CA LYS A 132 1.64 -0.57 13.45
C LYS A 132 0.89 0.25 12.40
N VAL A 133 0.61 -0.32 11.23
CA VAL A 133 -0.25 0.33 10.23
C VAL A 133 -1.67 0.54 10.80
N ALA A 134 -2.25 -0.47 11.44
CA ALA A 134 -3.57 -0.33 12.06
C ALA A 134 -3.61 0.73 13.17
N GLU A 135 -2.58 0.75 14.04
CA GLU A 135 -2.42 1.76 15.09
C GLU A 135 -2.30 3.17 14.50
N ASN A 136 -1.46 3.36 13.48
CA ASN A 136 -1.30 4.67 12.82
C ASN A 136 -2.57 5.12 12.08
N MET A 137 -3.42 4.18 11.67
CA MET A 137 -4.73 4.47 11.08
C MET A 137 -5.82 4.74 12.13
N ASN A 138 -5.53 4.56 13.43
CA ASN A 138 -6.47 4.59 14.54
C ASN A 138 -7.62 3.57 14.37
N TRP A 139 -7.29 2.35 13.93
CA TRP A 139 -8.26 1.24 13.84
C TRP A 139 -8.25 0.33 15.08
N VAL A 140 -7.30 0.55 15.98
CA VAL A 140 -7.09 -0.14 17.27
C VAL A 140 -6.58 0.83 18.31
#